data_AF-K1T0K0-F1
#
_entry.id   AF-K1T0K0-F1
#
_cell.length_a   1.000
_cell.length_b   1.000
_cell.length_c   1.000
_cell.angle_alpha   90.00
_cell.angle_beta   90.00
_cell.angle_gamma   90.00
#
_symmetry.space_group_name_H-M   'P 1'
#
loop_
_entity.id
_entity.type
_entity.pdbx_description
1 polymer ?
#
loop_
_entity_poly.entity_id
_entity_poly.type
_entity_poly.pdbx_seq_one_letter_code
_entity_poly.pdbx_strand_id
1 'polypeptide(L)' 'MSTPSIESSTREERLDYVLNEWRCLHNCELCGKCHILKGRSEEILYADYIDGKRSYMDITLEI' A
#
# COMPACT_ATOMS: atom_id res chain seq x y z
N MET A 1 -9.29 8.99 1.76
CA MET A 1 -9.29 8.74 0.31
C MET A 1 -9.74 7.31 0.11
N SER A 2 -10.58 7.04 -0.88
CA SER A 2 -10.94 5.66 -1.21
C SER A 2 -9.77 4.98 -1.93
N THR A 3 -9.56 3.69 -1.68
CA THR A 3 -8.58 2.90 -2.42
C THR A 3 -8.90 2.91 -3.92
N PRO A 4 -7.97 3.30 -4.80
CA PRO A 4 -8.16 3.21 -6.24
C PRO A 4 -8.47 1.79 -6.73
N SER A 5 -9.47 1.63 -7.59
CA SER A 5 -9.85 0.32 -8.16
C SER A 5 -8.86 -0.12 -9.25
N ILE A 6 -8.47 -1.40 -9.27
CA ILE A 6 -7.60 -1.94 -10.32
C ILE A 6 -8.23 -1.90 -11.73
N GLU A 7 -9.56 -1.82 -11.81
CA GLU A 7 -10.30 -1.80 -13.09
C GLU A 7 -10.36 -0.41 -13.73
N SER A 8 -10.28 0.65 -12.91
CA SER A 8 -10.57 2.02 -13.36
C SER A 8 -9.47 3.04 -13.04
N SER A 9 -8.41 2.64 -12.33
CA SER A 9 -7.29 3.53 -11.99
C SER A 9 -6.04 3.21 -12.82
N THR A 10 -5.14 4.19 -12.90
CA THR A 10 -3.80 3.98 -13.47
C THR A 10 -2.84 3.37 -12.46
N ARG A 11 -1.70 2.88 -12.96
CA ARG A 11 -0.61 2.41 -12.10
C ARG A 11 -0.09 3.53 -11.19
N GLU A 12 0.01 4.73 -11.73
CA GLU A 12 0.50 5.92 -11.03
C GLU A 12 -0.43 6.33 -9.90
N GLU A 13 -1.74 6.29 -10.10
CA GLU A 13 -2.74 6.57 -9.05
C GLU A 13 -2.66 5.56 -7.90
N ARG A 14 -2.45 4.27 -8.22
CA ARG A 14 -2.27 3.23 -7.20
C ARG A 14 -0.95 3.37 -6.44
N LEU A 15 0.13 3.72 -7.14
CA LEU A 15 1.42 3.99 -6.53
C LEU A 15 1.34 5.18 -5.57
N ASP A 16 0.78 6.31 -6.02
CA ASP A 16 0.61 7.51 -5.18
C ASP A 16 -0.23 7.20 -3.92
N TYR A 17 -1.30 6.43 -4.08
CA TYR A 17 -2.10 5.96 -2.95
C TYR A 17 -1.26 5.13 -1.96
N VAL A 18 -0.48 4.15 -2.44
CA VAL A 18 0.39 3.32 -1.57
C VAL A 18 1.39 4.19 -0.82
N LEU A 19 2.10 5.09 -1.53
CA LEU A 19 3.11 5.97 -0.90
C LEU A 19 2.48 6.90 0.14
N ASN A 20 1.30 7.47 -0.14
CA ASN A 20 0.61 8.33 0.81
C ASN A 20 0.06 7.56 2.02
N GLU A 21 -0.54 6.39 1.79
CA GLU A 21 -1.12 5.53 2.83
C GLU A 21 -0.02 4.96 3.74
N TRP A 22 1.16 4.66 3.20
CA TRP A 22 2.29 4.07 3.95
C TRP A 22 3.31 5.09 4.43
N ARG A 23 3.12 6.38 4.14
CA ARG A 23 3.99 7.46 4.62
C ARG A 23 4.22 7.35 6.13
N CYS A 24 5.48 7.46 6.53
CA CYS A 24 5.86 7.47 7.94
C CYS A 24 5.18 8.62 8.68
N LEU A 25 4.53 8.32 9.79
CA LEU A 25 3.85 9.31 10.64
C LEU A 25 4.73 9.79 11.81
N HIS A 26 5.96 9.30 11.91
CA HIS A 26 6.90 9.58 13.01
C HIS A 26 6.32 9.33 14.42
N ASN A 27 5.28 8.51 14.50
CA ASN A 27 4.62 8.11 15.74
C ASN A 27 4.48 6.59 15.73
N CYS A 28 5.61 5.92 15.94
CA CYS A 28 5.74 4.46 15.78
C CYS A 28 4.79 3.68 16.71
N GLU A 29 4.59 4.18 17.93
CA GLU A 29 3.70 3.59 18.93
C GLU A 29 2.25 3.47 18.45
N LEU A 30 1.81 4.39 17.58
CA LEU A 30 0.43 4.40 17.07
C LEU A 30 0.32 3.87 15.63
N CYS A 31 1.32 4.07 14.78
CA CYS A 31 1.16 3.74 13.35
C CYS A 31 1.54 2.30 13.01
N GLY A 32 2.52 1.69 13.70
CA GLY A 32 2.93 0.29 13.51
C GLY A 32 3.48 -0.11 12.13
N LYS A 33 3.47 0.79 11.12
CA LYS A 33 3.79 0.48 9.71
C LYS A 33 5.13 -0.20 9.52
N CYS A 34 6.17 0.22 10.24
CA CYS A 34 7.50 -0.38 10.15
C CYS A 34 7.51 -1.87 10.55
N HIS A 35 6.68 -2.27 11.52
CA HIS A 35 6.55 -3.67 11.95
C HIS A 35 5.91 -4.55 10.88
N ILE A 36 5.04 -3.98 10.06
CA ILE A 36 4.45 -4.67 8.90
C ILE A 36 5.46 -4.76 7.76
N LEU A 37 6.13 -3.65 7.45
CA LEU A 37 7.09 -3.55 6.34
C LEU A 37 8.29 -4.48 6.53
N LYS A 38 8.76 -4.69 7.77
CA LYS A 38 9.88 -5.60 8.11
C LYS A 38 11.12 -5.35 7.24
N GLY A 39 11.44 -4.09 6.97
CA GLY A 39 12.60 -3.67 6.17
C GLY A 39 12.37 -3.67 4.65
N ARG A 40 11.16 -3.94 4.18
CA ARG A 40 10.75 -3.79 2.77
C ARG A 40 10.08 -2.44 2.56
N SER A 41 10.05 -1.93 1.32
CA SER A 41 9.21 -0.79 0.98
C SER A 41 7.76 -1.21 0.77
N GLU A 42 6.86 -0.26 0.97
CA GLU A 42 5.43 -0.36 0.66
C GLU A 42 5.19 -0.70 -0.82
N GLU A 43 6.06 -0.24 -1.72
CA GLU A 43 6.01 -0.55 -3.14
C GLU A 43 6.23 -2.06 -3.40
N ILE A 44 7.14 -2.69 -2.65
CA ILE A 44 7.36 -4.14 -2.75
C ILE A 44 6.17 -4.89 -2.14
N LEU A 45 5.65 -4.43 -1.00
CA LEU A 45 4.52 -5.06 -0.33
C LEU A 45 3.25 -5.05 -1.18
N TYR A 46 2.99 -3.94 -1.87
CA TYR A 46 1.79 -3.75 -2.70
C TYR A 46 2.05 -3.83 -4.21
N ALA A 47 3.13 -4.48 -4.65
CA ALA A 47 3.51 -4.58 -6.06
C ALA A 47 2.38 -5.12 -6.96
N ASP A 48 1.68 -6.17 -6.51
CA ASP A 48 0.56 -6.76 -7.27
C ASP A 48 -0.64 -5.82 -7.38
N TYR A 49 -0.87 -4.97 -6.38
CA TYR A 49 -1.91 -3.95 -6.44
C TYR A 49 -1.50 -2.81 -7.38
N ILE A 50 -0.26 -2.31 -7.27
CA ILE A 50 0.27 -1.27 -8.14
C ILE A 50 0.21 -1.73 -9.62
N ASP A 51 0.59 -2.97 -9.90
CA ASP A 51 0.54 -3.55 -11.24
C ASP A 51 -0.88 -3.94 -11.71
N GLY A 52 -1.90 -3.81 -10.85
CA GLY A 52 -3.30 -4.08 -11.20
C GLY A 52 -3.68 -5.57 -11.27
N LYS A 53 -2.91 -6.44 -10.60
CA LYS A 53 -3.14 -7.90 -10.57
C LYS A 53 -4.12 -8.33 -9.47
N ARG A 54 -4.12 -7.61 -8.35
CA ARG A 54 -4.93 -7.91 -7.14
C ARG A 54 -5.40 -6.63 -6.47
N SER A 55 -6.49 -6.67 -5.71
CA SER A 55 -6.95 -5.49 -4.98
C SER A 55 -6.05 -5.19 -3.78
N TYR A 56 -6.04 -3.93 -3.32
CA TYR A 56 -5.32 -3.53 -2.10
C TYR A 56 -5.76 -4.36 -0.88
N MET A 57 -7.06 -4.67 -0.79
CA MET A 57 -7.63 -5.43 0.31
C MET A 57 -7.17 -6.88 0.30
N ASP A 58 -7.04 -7.51 -0.88
CA ASP A 58 -6.54 -8.88 -0.99
C ASP A 58 -5.13 -9.01 -0.42
N ILE A 59 -4.26 -8.05 -0.74
CA ILE A 59 -2.88 -8.01 -0.19
C ILE A 59 -2.92 -7.75 1.32
N THR A 60 -3.75 -6.79 1.77
CA THR A 60 -3.80 -6.38 3.17
C THR A 60 -4.28 -7.50 4.10
N LEU A 61 -5.17 -8.37 3.63
CA LEU A 61 -5.67 -9.52 4.39
C LEU A 61 -4.64 -10.66 4.57
N GLU A 62 -3.52 -10.63 3.83
CA GLU A 62 -2.46 -11.65 3.86
C GLU A 62 -1.23 -11.24 4.70
N ILE A 63 -1.24 -10.03 5.25
CA ILE A 63 -0.15 -9.46 6.07
C ILE A 63 -0.20 -9.99 7.51
#